data_AF-A0A857J2Q3-F1
#
_entry.id   AF-A0A857J2Q3-F1
#
_cell.length_a   1.000
_cell.length_b   1.000
_cell.length_c   1.000
_cell.angle_alpha   90.00
_cell.angle_beta   90.00
_cell.angle_gamma   90.00
#
_symmetry.space_group_name_H-M   'P 1'
#
loop_
_entity.id
_entity.type
_entity.pdbx_description
1 polymer ?
#
loop_
_entity_poly.entity_id
_entity_poly.type
_entity_poly.pdbx_seq_one_letter_code
_entity_poly.pdbx_strand_id
1 'polypeptide(L)'
;MVMQAREVNTKTIASVTLQVLKTKIFPLASLAAAALNSLASDADIFGLYKSTDAYRAEMLIKPWHGELRINFIGGSSTKAGANTSADCEAVADGKIDKGIVRAKLIPFEGTKSSLSQLDIDKMNNHIEIKIHRKNAVVTGSFEYCGLGNSLSGNYRKIY
;
A
#
# COMPACT_ATOMS: atom_id res chain seq x y z
N MET A 1 20.84 -50.38 -47.54
CA MET A 1 21.10 -48.96 -47.20
C MET A 1 20.02 -48.51 -46.20
N VAL A 2 20.41 -48.25 -44.94
CA VAL A 2 20.13 -47.03 -44.10
C VAL A 2 18.77 -46.31 -44.33
N MET A 3 17.94 -45.84 -43.37
CA MET A 3 17.81 -45.78 -41.89
C MET A 3 16.46 -45.06 -41.57
N GLN A 4 15.80 -45.41 -40.44
CA GLN A 4 15.16 -44.52 -39.41
C GLN A 4 13.88 -43.70 -39.77
N ALA A 5 12.93 -43.35 -38.89
CA ALA A 5 12.72 -43.56 -37.44
C ALA A 5 11.27 -43.25 -37.00
N ARG A 6 10.80 -44.05 -36.02
CA ARG A 6 10.05 -43.75 -34.78
C ARG A 6 8.64 -43.10 -34.82
N GLU A 7 7.66 -43.96 -34.62
CA GLU A 7 6.50 -43.74 -33.73
C GLU A 7 6.95 -43.55 -32.26
N VAL A 8 6.11 -42.92 -31.43
CA VAL A 8 5.38 -43.59 -30.32
C VAL A 8 4.32 -42.64 -29.76
N ASN A 9 3.17 -43.26 -29.51
CA ASN A 9 1.85 -42.75 -29.22
C ASN A 9 1.53 -42.82 -27.71
N THR A 10 0.49 -42.09 -27.32
CA THR A 10 -0.52 -42.42 -26.28
C THR A 10 -0.18 -42.43 -24.77
N LYS A 11 -0.91 -41.52 -24.08
CA LYS A 11 -1.71 -41.69 -22.83
C LYS A 11 -1.03 -42.02 -21.50
N THR A 12 -1.63 -41.43 -20.46
CA THR A 12 -1.55 -41.74 -19.00
C THR A 12 -0.44 -40.93 -18.32
N ILE A 13 -0.67 -40.21 -17.21
CA ILE A 13 -0.73 -40.78 -15.86
C ILE A 13 -1.46 -39.83 -14.90
N ALA A 14 -2.45 -40.39 -14.21
CA ALA A 14 -3.12 -39.84 -13.04
C ALA A 14 -2.23 -39.91 -11.79
N SER A 15 -2.60 -39.12 -10.77
CA SER A 15 -2.34 -39.38 -9.34
C SER A 15 -0.91 -39.73 -8.93
N VAL A 16 -0.20 -38.80 -8.30
CA VAL A 16 0.93 -39.14 -7.42
C VAL A 16 0.68 -38.54 -6.04
N THR A 17 -0.04 -39.32 -5.25
CA THR A 17 -0.03 -39.29 -3.79
C THR A 17 1.22 -40.00 -3.30
N LEU A 18 1.89 -39.42 -2.30
CA LEU A 18 2.89 -39.96 -1.36
C LEU A 18 3.59 -41.29 -1.73
N GLN A 19 4.92 -41.28 -1.79
CA GLN A 19 5.76 -41.90 -0.75
C GLN A 19 7.27 -41.77 -1.02
N VAL A 20 7.95 -41.22 -0.01
CA VAL A 20 9.28 -41.61 0.50
C VAL A 20 10.48 -41.42 -0.44
N LEU A 21 11.41 -40.53 -0.07
CA LEU A 21 12.80 -40.96 0.16
C LEU A 21 13.58 -39.96 1.04
N LYS A 22 14.27 -40.54 2.02
CA LYS A 22 15.11 -39.95 3.05
C LYS A 22 16.34 -39.27 2.45
N THR A 23 16.43 -37.95 2.41
CA THR A 23 17.72 -37.24 2.32
C THR A 23 17.57 -35.82 2.83
N LYS A 24 18.51 -35.36 3.66
CA LYS A 24 18.57 -34.02 4.25
C LYS A 24 18.47 -32.95 3.16
N ILE A 25 17.30 -32.31 3.02
CA ILE A 25 17.11 -31.11 2.19
C ILE A 25 16.47 -30.06 3.08
N PHE A 26 17.28 -29.08 3.49
CA PHE A 26 16.83 -27.83 4.09
C PHE A 26 15.87 -27.09 3.14
N PRO A 27 14.95 -26.25 3.67
CA PRO A 27 13.59 -26.09 3.13
C PRO A 27 13.51 -24.99 2.05
N LEU A 28 13.87 -25.29 0.81
CA LEU A 28 13.67 -24.35 -0.32
C LEU A 28 12.18 -24.10 -0.65
N ALA A 29 11.28 -25.04 -0.32
CA ALA A 29 9.85 -24.86 -0.53
C ALA A 29 9.21 -23.82 0.43
N SER A 30 9.79 -23.61 1.61
CA SER A 30 9.24 -22.68 2.61
C SER A 30 9.56 -21.21 2.31
N LEU A 31 10.68 -20.94 1.65
CA LEU A 31 11.12 -19.58 1.30
C LEU A 31 10.29 -18.99 0.15
N ALA A 32 9.94 -19.79 -0.85
CA ALA A 32 9.10 -19.36 -1.97
C ALA A 32 7.68 -18.98 -1.51
N ALA A 33 7.08 -19.77 -0.60
CA ALA A 33 5.75 -19.48 -0.05
C ALA A 33 5.75 -18.21 0.82
N ALA A 34 6.79 -18.00 1.63
CA ALA A 34 6.93 -16.77 2.42
C ALA A 34 7.12 -15.52 1.56
N ALA A 35 7.91 -15.62 0.47
CA ALA A 35 8.10 -14.52 -0.46
C ALA A 35 6.81 -14.16 -1.23
N LEU A 36 6.05 -15.17 -1.68
CA LEU A 36 4.76 -14.97 -2.34
C LEU A 36 3.72 -14.36 -1.39
N ASN A 37 3.67 -14.80 -0.13
CA ASN A 37 2.77 -14.23 0.87
C ASN A 37 3.16 -12.80 1.25
N SER A 38 4.45 -12.47 1.31
CA SER A 38 4.91 -11.11 1.54
C SER A 38 4.53 -10.17 0.39
N LEU A 39 4.71 -10.61 -0.85
CA LEU A 39 4.36 -9.82 -2.05
C LEU A 39 2.84 -9.63 -2.20
N ALA A 40 2.04 -10.66 -1.90
CA ALA A 40 0.58 -10.54 -1.89
C ALA A 40 0.08 -9.61 -0.78
N SER A 41 0.72 -9.64 0.39
CA SER A 41 0.38 -8.75 1.50
C SER A 41 0.78 -7.30 1.22
N ASP A 42 1.86 -7.07 0.46
CA ASP A 42 2.26 -5.73 0.03
C ASP A 42 1.37 -5.21 -1.11
N ALA A 43 0.97 -6.07 -2.04
CA ALA A 43 0.03 -5.70 -3.09
C ALA A 43 -1.35 -5.30 -2.54
N ASP A 44 -1.77 -5.91 -1.42
CA ASP A 44 -3.05 -5.58 -0.78
C ASP A 44 -3.07 -4.19 -0.13
N ILE A 45 -1.92 -3.54 0.10
CA ILE A 45 -1.90 -2.19 0.67
C ILE A 45 -2.19 -1.10 -0.36
N PHE A 46 -1.92 -1.35 -1.64
CA PHE A 46 -2.09 -0.35 -2.68
C PHE A 46 -3.56 -0.11 -2.97
N GLY A 47 -3.93 1.13 -3.22
CA GLY A 47 -5.30 1.48 -3.58
C GLY A 47 -5.78 2.76 -2.92
N LEU A 48 -7.09 2.99 -3.10
CA LEU A 48 -7.76 4.18 -2.58
C LEU A 48 -8.45 3.85 -1.27
N TYR A 49 -8.20 4.68 -0.28
CA TYR A 49 -8.80 4.63 1.04
C TYR A 49 -9.61 5.89 1.29
N LYS A 50 -10.77 5.73 1.92
CA LYS A 50 -11.61 6.85 2.37
C LYS A 50 -11.65 6.91 3.88
N SER A 51 -11.55 8.11 4.43
CA SER A 51 -11.76 8.36 5.85
C SER A 51 -13.17 7.91 6.24
N THR A 52 -13.23 7.31 7.42
CA THR A 52 -14.45 6.83 8.06
C THR A 52 -14.85 7.71 9.25
N ASP A 53 -14.07 8.75 9.52
CA ASP A 53 -14.32 9.70 10.59
C ASP A 53 -15.22 10.86 10.12
N ALA A 54 -15.39 11.88 10.97
CA ALA A 54 -16.31 13.00 10.73
C ALA A 54 -15.91 13.93 9.57
N TYR A 55 -14.68 13.81 9.05
CA TYR A 55 -14.14 14.62 7.95
C TYR A 55 -13.96 13.79 6.69
N ARG A 56 -14.23 14.40 5.53
CA ARG A 56 -13.97 13.75 4.25
C ARG A 56 -12.48 13.82 3.98
N ALA A 57 -11.82 12.67 3.91
CA ALA A 57 -10.45 12.60 3.43
C ALA A 57 -10.26 11.33 2.59
N GLU A 58 -9.41 11.43 1.60
CA GLU A 58 -9.01 10.33 0.74
C GLU A 58 -7.49 10.15 0.84
N MET A 59 -7.06 8.90 0.83
CA MET A 59 -5.64 8.52 0.86
C MET A 59 -5.40 7.49 -0.23
N LEU A 60 -4.46 7.79 -1.12
CA LEU A 60 -4.07 6.92 -2.23
C LEU A 60 -2.64 6.44 -2.02
N ILE A 61 -2.46 5.12 -1.92
CA ILE A 61 -1.14 4.49 -1.76
C ILE A 61 -0.75 3.81 -3.08
N LYS A 62 0.43 4.17 -3.60
CA LYS A 62 0.98 3.64 -4.85
C LYS A 62 2.45 3.22 -4.69
N PRO A 63 2.92 2.23 -5.45
CA PRO A 63 4.35 1.94 -5.55
C PRO A 63 5.08 3.10 -6.23
N TRP A 64 6.26 3.46 -5.71
CA TRP A 64 7.04 4.58 -6.20
C TRP A 64 8.55 4.37 -5.94
N HIS A 65 9.34 4.15 -6.99
CA HIS A 65 10.81 4.00 -6.93
C HIS A 65 11.34 3.05 -5.82
N GLY A 66 10.63 1.94 -5.54
CA GLY A 66 11.02 1.00 -4.48
C GLY A 66 10.55 1.39 -3.07
N GLU A 67 9.78 2.46 -2.97
CA GLU A 67 9.07 2.94 -1.78
C GLU A 67 7.57 3.11 -2.10
N LEU A 68 6.84 3.73 -1.18
CA LEU A 68 5.43 4.06 -1.32
C LEU A 68 5.26 5.57 -1.46
N ARG A 69 4.50 5.99 -2.47
CA ARG A 69 3.98 7.36 -2.57
C ARG A 69 2.57 7.36 -2.01
N ILE A 70 2.32 8.25 -1.05
CA ILE A 70 1.02 8.45 -0.43
C ILE A 70 0.53 9.85 -0.76
N ASN A 71 -0.64 9.94 -1.38
CA ASN A 71 -1.33 11.19 -1.66
C ASN A 71 -2.55 11.30 -0.75
N PHE A 72 -2.67 12.40 -0.02
CA PHE A 72 -3.82 12.73 0.80
C PHE A 72 -4.58 13.90 0.18
N ILE A 73 -5.90 13.80 0.20
CA ILE A 73 -6.81 14.89 -0.15
C ILE A 73 -7.82 15.00 0.99
N GLY A 74 -7.75 16.08 1.74
CA GLY A 74 -8.63 16.38 2.86
C GLY A 74 -9.64 17.45 2.48
N GLY A 75 -10.87 17.31 2.96
CA GLY A 75 -11.94 18.25 2.75
C GLY A 75 -12.77 18.47 4.01
N SER A 76 -13.84 19.22 3.81
CA SER A 76 -14.72 19.63 4.89
C SER A 76 -15.44 18.48 5.59
N SER A 77 -16.05 18.81 6.74
CA SER A 77 -16.87 17.87 7.51
C SER A 77 -17.89 17.14 6.64
N THR A 78 -18.16 15.89 6.95
CA THR A 78 -19.24 15.09 6.33
C THR A 78 -20.62 15.74 6.43
N LYS A 79 -20.83 16.63 7.42
CA LYS A 79 -22.05 17.44 7.60
C LYS A 79 -22.14 18.65 6.66
N ALA A 80 -21.03 19.08 6.09
CA ALA A 80 -21.02 20.14 5.09
C ALA A 80 -21.63 19.61 3.77
N GLY A 81 -22.21 20.49 2.97
CA GLY A 81 -22.83 20.14 1.69
C GLY A 81 -21.86 19.38 0.76
N ALA A 82 -22.39 18.66 -0.23
CA ALA A 82 -21.58 17.91 -1.19
C ALA A 82 -20.60 18.79 -2.00
N ASN A 83 -20.85 20.10 -2.05
CA ASN A 83 -20.08 21.07 -2.83
C ASN A 83 -18.96 21.74 -2.05
N THR A 84 -18.73 21.39 -0.79
CA THR A 84 -17.61 21.98 -0.04
C THR A 84 -16.31 21.32 -0.48
N SER A 85 -15.36 22.16 -0.90
CA SER A 85 -14.09 21.74 -1.52
C SER A 85 -13.20 20.92 -0.58
N ALA A 86 -12.28 20.18 -1.21
CA ALA A 86 -11.08 19.75 -0.53
C ALA A 86 -10.22 21.00 -0.24
N ASP A 87 -9.94 21.23 1.03
CA ASP A 87 -9.24 22.43 1.52
C ASP A 87 -7.80 22.11 1.94
N CYS A 88 -7.38 20.83 1.86
CA CYS A 88 -6.00 20.43 2.13
C CYS A 88 -5.51 19.27 1.25
N GLU A 89 -4.26 19.35 0.80
CA GLU A 89 -3.56 18.24 0.15
C GLU A 89 -2.26 17.90 0.91
N ALA A 90 -1.82 16.65 0.83
CA ALA A 90 -0.50 16.24 1.30
C ALA A 90 0.09 15.17 0.39
N VAL A 91 1.41 15.18 0.23
CA VAL A 91 2.13 14.12 -0.46
C VAL A 91 3.28 13.66 0.40
N ALA A 92 3.42 12.35 0.56
CA ALA A 92 4.46 11.75 1.38
C ALA A 92 5.08 10.54 0.68
N ASP A 93 6.36 10.31 0.96
CA ASP A 93 7.08 9.10 0.57
C ASP A 93 7.49 8.31 1.81
N GLY A 94 7.43 6.98 1.73
CA GLY A 94 7.74 6.13 2.87
C GLY A 94 7.93 4.66 2.57
N LYS A 95 8.42 3.94 3.57
CA LYS A 95 8.62 2.49 3.51
C LYS A 95 7.62 1.78 4.41
N ILE A 96 7.21 0.59 3.98
CA ILE A 96 6.42 -0.32 4.78
C ILE A 96 7.30 -1.36 5.47
N ASP A 97 7.03 -1.60 6.75
CA ASP A 97 7.58 -2.72 7.52
C ASP A 97 6.47 -3.28 8.40
N LYS A 98 6.18 -4.58 8.24
CA LYS A 98 5.18 -5.33 9.04
C LYS A 98 3.82 -4.63 9.15
N GLY A 99 3.31 -4.09 8.03
CA GLY A 99 2.01 -3.41 7.98
C GLY A 99 2.03 -1.97 8.50
N ILE A 100 3.20 -1.42 8.83
CA ILE A 100 3.36 -0.03 9.26
C ILE A 100 4.13 0.71 8.18
N VAL A 101 3.49 1.70 7.56
CA VAL A 101 4.16 2.65 6.68
C VAL A 101 4.70 3.79 7.52
N ARG A 102 5.99 4.06 7.41
CA ARG A 102 6.62 5.27 7.97
C ARG A 102 7.00 6.17 6.81
N ALA A 103 6.35 7.32 6.74
CA ALA A 103 6.46 8.25 5.63
C ALA A 103 6.82 9.66 6.11
N LYS A 104 7.33 10.45 5.17
CA LYS A 104 7.65 11.86 5.34
C LYS A 104 6.99 12.65 4.23
N LEU A 105 6.38 13.78 4.57
CA LEU A 105 5.95 14.80 3.64
C LEU A 105 7.11 15.19 2.72
N ILE A 106 6.77 15.41 1.47
CA ILE A 106 7.67 15.91 0.45
C ILE A 106 7.09 17.19 -0.16
N PRO A 107 7.94 18.06 -0.74
CA PRO A 107 7.46 19.23 -1.43
C PRO A 107 6.53 18.85 -2.59
N PHE A 108 5.45 19.61 -2.75
CA PHE A 108 4.52 19.40 -3.86
C PHE A 108 3.80 20.69 -4.25
N GLU A 109 3.39 20.74 -5.51
CA GLU A 109 2.49 21.75 -6.06
C GLU A 109 1.18 21.07 -6.44
N GLY A 110 0.15 21.29 -5.62
CA GLY A 110 -1.19 20.74 -5.83
C GLY A 110 -2.12 21.72 -6.53
N THR A 111 -3.37 21.29 -6.73
CA THR A 111 -4.38 22.17 -7.34
C THR A 111 -5.06 23.09 -6.32
N LYS A 112 -5.04 22.72 -5.04
CA LYS A 112 -5.69 23.43 -3.93
C LYS A 112 -4.69 24.02 -2.94
N SER A 113 -3.54 23.37 -2.76
CA SER A 113 -2.49 23.83 -1.87
C SER A 113 -1.13 23.41 -2.41
N SER A 114 -0.09 24.10 -1.99
CA SER A 114 1.30 23.67 -2.16
C SER A 114 1.98 23.60 -0.81
N LEU A 115 3.05 22.81 -0.75
CA LEU A 115 3.87 22.70 0.43
C LEU A 115 5.34 22.75 0.01
N SER A 116 6.05 23.76 0.51
CA SER A 116 7.47 23.95 0.19
C SER A 116 8.36 23.14 1.14
N GLN A 117 9.61 22.89 0.74
CA GLN A 117 10.60 22.26 1.64
C GLN A 117 10.80 23.10 2.92
N LEU A 118 10.82 24.42 2.79
CA LEU A 118 11.01 25.33 3.92
C LEU A 118 9.90 25.20 4.97
N ASP A 119 8.67 24.91 4.55
CA ASP A 119 7.56 24.69 5.47
C ASP A 119 7.64 23.31 6.12
N ILE A 120 8.02 22.29 5.35
CA ILE A 120 8.27 20.93 5.88
C ILE A 120 9.35 20.95 6.96
N ASP A 121 10.43 21.71 6.76
CA ASP A 121 11.54 21.80 7.71
C ASP A 121 11.15 22.44 9.05
N LYS A 122 10.05 23.20 9.09
CA LYS A 122 9.51 23.82 10.31
C LYS A 122 8.55 22.90 11.07
N MET A 123 8.17 21.77 10.47
CA MET A 123 7.17 20.84 11.03
C MET A 123 7.83 19.57 11.55
N ASN A 124 7.17 18.90 12.50
CA ASN A 124 7.53 17.53 12.85
C ASN A 124 7.06 16.59 11.75
N ASN A 125 7.85 16.47 10.68
CA ASN A 125 7.53 15.71 9.48
C ASN A 125 7.58 14.18 9.71
N HIS A 126 6.54 13.66 10.35
CA HIS A 126 6.36 12.25 10.62
C HIS A 126 4.91 11.82 10.35
N ILE A 127 4.77 10.82 9.48
CA ILE A 127 3.49 10.17 9.19
C ILE A 127 3.68 8.67 9.41
N GLU A 128 2.80 8.09 10.21
CA GLU A 128 2.67 6.65 10.41
C GLU A 128 1.31 6.18 9.92
N ILE A 129 1.29 5.11 9.12
CA ILE A 129 0.05 4.48 8.63
C ILE A 129 0.09 3.02 9.02
N LYS A 130 -0.81 2.61 9.91
CA LYS A 130 -0.98 1.21 10.30
C LYS A 130 -2.05 0.58 9.42
N ILE A 131 -1.67 -0.39 8.60
CA ILE A 131 -2.56 -1.04 7.64
C ILE A 131 -2.86 -2.47 8.13
N HIS A 132 -4.14 -2.78 8.25
CA HIS A 132 -4.64 -4.09 8.61
C HIS A 132 -5.78 -4.48 7.66
N ARG A 133 -5.47 -5.35 6.69
CA ARG A 133 -6.40 -5.74 5.62
C ARG A 133 -6.90 -4.49 4.88
N LYS A 134 -8.22 -4.26 4.89
CA LYS A 134 -8.88 -3.11 4.25
C LYS A 134 -8.96 -1.87 5.13
N ASN A 135 -8.43 -1.89 6.35
CA ASN A 135 -8.48 -0.74 7.26
C ASN A 135 -7.09 -0.15 7.44
N ALA A 136 -7.02 1.17 7.56
CA ALA A 136 -5.80 1.89 7.87
C ALA A 136 -6.05 2.92 8.97
N VAL A 137 -5.05 3.14 9.83
CA VAL A 137 -5.05 4.23 10.81
C VAL A 137 -3.87 5.12 10.50
N VAL A 138 -4.15 6.40 10.23
CA VAL A 138 -3.15 7.42 9.90
C VAL A 138 -2.91 8.28 11.13
N THR A 139 -1.65 8.48 11.48
CA THR A 139 -1.22 9.41 12.52
C THR A 139 -0.10 10.27 11.95
N GLY A 140 -0.25 11.58 12.02
CA GLY A 140 0.79 12.49 11.55
C GLY A 140 0.50 13.94 11.89
N SER A 141 1.52 14.75 11.69
CA SER A 141 1.50 16.20 11.88
C SER A 141 0.99 16.85 10.59
N PHE A 142 -0.25 17.32 10.61
CA PHE A 142 -0.89 18.00 9.47
C PHE A 142 -1.40 19.40 9.88
N GLU A 143 -0.65 20.09 10.75
CA GLU A 143 -1.05 21.36 11.35
C GLU A 143 -1.22 22.48 10.31
N TYR A 144 -0.61 22.33 9.14
CA TYR A 144 -0.76 23.24 8.01
C TYR A 144 -2.14 23.10 7.31
N CYS A 145 -2.85 21.99 7.51
CA CYS A 145 -4.25 21.88 7.09
C CYS A 145 -5.13 22.71 8.03
N GLY A 146 -5.74 23.77 7.51
CA GLY A 146 -6.67 24.61 8.29
C GLY A 146 -7.81 23.79 8.91
N LEU A 147 -8.15 24.10 10.17
CA LEU A 147 -9.11 23.37 11.04
C LEU A 147 -8.64 21.99 11.56
N GLY A 148 -7.33 21.81 11.71
CA GLY A 148 -6.74 20.68 12.46
C GLY A 148 -6.51 19.44 11.60
N ASN A 149 -5.95 18.40 12.23
CA ASN A 149 -5.43 17.15 11.64
C ASN A 149 -6.46 16.31 10.83
N SER A 150 -7.12 16.90 9.83
CA SER A 150 -8.21 16.32 9.01
C SER A 150 -7.75 15.10 8.20
N LEU A 151 -6.44 14.89 8.11
CA LEU A 151 -5.82 13.76 7.41
C LEU A 151 -5.38 12.62 8.36
N SER A 152 -5.36 12.85 9.67
CA SER A 152 -5.19 11.76 10.63
C SER A 152 -6.54 11.13 10.94
N GLY A 153 -6.55 9.82 11.19
CA GLY A 153 -7.78 9.12 11.52
C GLY A 153 -7.89 7.72 10.92
N ASN A 154 -9.11 7.22 10.88
CA ASN A 154 -9.47 5.90 10.41
C ASN A 154 -9.88 5.92 8.94
N TYR A 155 -9.29 5.02 8.17
CA TYR A 155 -9.48 4.90 6.73
C TYR A 155 -9.89 3.48 6.35
N ARG A 156 -10.68 3.35 5.28
CA ARG A 156 -11.07 2.07 4.71
C ARG A 156 -10.82 2.03 3.21
N LYS A 157 -10.16 0.96 2.75
CA LYS A 157 -9.90 0.67 1.34
C LYS A 157 -11.23 0.44 0.61
N ILE A 158 -11.36 1.07 -0.55
CA ILE A 158 -12.56 0.97 -1.40
C ILE A 158 -12.27 0.34 -2.76
N TYR A 159 -11.01 0.35 -3.22
CA TYR A 159 -10.54 -0.30 -4.45
C TYR A 159 -9.13 -0.83 -4.23
#